data_AF-A0A7T4UJ37-F1
#
_entry.id   AF-A0A7T4UJ37-F1
#
_cell.length_a   1.000
_cell.length_b   1.000
_cell.length_c   1.000
_cell.angle_alpha   90.00
_cell.angle_beta   90.00
_cell.angle_gamma   90.00
#
_symmetry.space_group_name_H-M   'P 1'
#
loop_
_entity.id
_entity.type
_entity.pdbx_description
1 polymer ?
#
loop_
_entity_poly.entity_id
_entity_poly.type
_entity_poly.pdbx_seq_one_letter_code
_entity_poly.pdbx_strand_id
1 'polypeptide(L)'
;MNEEPKQIKQEKKESNLKTDKVEAIVGFAFLNEKKDSLVSLAVEDEKIKPEAATHAIIENKITPINFSVTKPESESSNGRQTSHNFSNNGGTFFSLKEQIKEGDFALIVNQKFIDQNQILPFKKINKETNEQIKLKIAKHYNRKISQSSTLAELNNKAQINITLFEVKNDSALAVLTYLHNDQLITLDFPAKYDEMSTWRVDDGGVFDFENLQLLSIFQSDKSIKIATVFWGAEGYNLNFYESVDGVFKNIAEAYGYSAPL
;
A
#
# COMPACT_ATOMS: atom_id res chain seq x y z
N MET A 1 63.23 -32.03 39.12
CA MET A 1 61.79 -32.07 39.47
C MET A 1 61.29 -30.66 39.31
N ASN A 2 60.53 -30.38 38.25
CA ASN A 2 59.53 -29.29 38.20
C ASN A 2 58.75 -29.42 36.89
N GLU A 3 57.44 -29.34 37.05
CA GLU A 3 56.38 -29.79 36.18
C GLU A 3 56.24 -28.95 34.90
N GLU A 4 55.81 -29.60 33.82
CA GLU A 4 55.32 -28.91 32.62
C GLU A 4 54.09 -28.05 32.95
N PRO A 5 54.00 -26.82 32.44
CA PRO A 5 52.72 -26.16 32.30
C PRO A 5 52.10 -26.49 30.94
N LYS A 6 51.00 -27.26 30.96
CA LYS A 6 50.01 -27.29 29.87
C LYS A 6 49.31 -25.93 29.82
N GLN A 7 49.36 -25.25 28.68
CA GLN A 7 48.38 -24.21 28.35
C GLN A 7 47.83 -24.34 26.92
N ILE A 8 46.67 -24.99 26.88
CA ILE A 8 45.40 -24.55 26.27
C ILE A 8 45.51 -23.90 24.88
N LYS A 9 45.15 -24.70 23.85
CA LYS A 9 44.71 -24.16 22.55
C LYS A 9 43.48 -23.27 22.78
N GLN A 10 43.59 -21.98 22.51
CA GLN A 10 42.44 -21.13 22.34
C GLN A 10 41.71 -21.57 21.07
N GLU A 11 40.64 -22.36 21.24
CA GLU A 11 39.61 -22.46 20.22
C GLU A 11 39.00 -21.07 20.05
N LYS A 12 39.24 -20.44 18.90
CA LYS A 12 38.41 -19.34 18.42
C LYS A 12 36.99 -19.88 18.29
N LYS A 13 36.15 -19.58 19.29
CA LYS A 13 34.70 -19.57 19.10
C LYS A 13 34.41 -18.52 18.03
N GLU A 14 34.26 -18.96 16.78
CA GLU A 14 33.54 -18.17 15.79
C GLU A 14 32.16 -17.89 16.37
N SER A 15 31.90 -16.62 16.69
CA SER A 15 30.58 -16.18 17.07
C SER A 15 29.69 -16.37 15.86
N ASN A 16 28.91 -17.45 15.84
CA ASN A 16 27.68 -17.54 15.06
C ASN A 16 26.66 -16.56 15.65
N LEU A 17 26.96 -15.26 15.59
CA LEU A 17 25.96 -14.22 15.66
C LEU A 17 25.18 -14.33 14.35
N LYS A 18 24.12 -15.15 14.38
CA LYS A 18 22.96 -14.93 13.52
C LYS A 18 22.54 -13.49 13.80
N THR A 19 22.97 -12.59 12.94
CA THR A 19 22.38 -11.26 12.87
C THR A 19 20.97 -11.54 12.38
N ASP A 20 20.02 -11.56 13.31
CA ASP A 20 18.60 -11.47 12.99
C ASP A 20 18.44 -10.19 12.18
N LYS A 21 18.51 -10.32 10.85
CA LYS A 21 18.30 -9.20 9.95
C LYS A 21 16.84 -8.84 10.11
N VAL A 22 16.55 -7.81 10.91
CA VAL A 22 15.24 -7.18 10.96
C VAL A 22 14.83 -6.93 9.52
N GLU A 23 13.75 -7.53 9.04
CA GLU A 23 13.26 -7.36 7.67
C GLU A 23 12.47 -6.05 7.56
N ALA A 24 12.34 -5.50 6.36
CA ALA A 24 11.45 -4.37 6.15
C ALA A 24 10.01 -4.85 6.35
N ILE A 25 9.19 -4.08 7.07
CA ILE A 25 7.79 -4.41 7.32
C ILE A 25 6.89 -3.37 6.68
N VAL A 26 5.68 -3.78 6.31
CA VAL A 26 4.65 -2.89 5.78
C VAL A 26 3.27 -3.35 6.26
N GLY A 27 2.68 -2.60 7.17
CA GLY A 27 1.30 -2.77 7.60
C GLY A 27 0.42 -1.60 7.16
N PHE A 28 -0.87 -1.72 7.42
CA PHE A 28 -1.85 -0.67 7.17
C PHE A 28 -2.55 -0.25 8.46
N ALA A 29 -2.95 1.01 8.52
CA ALA A 29 -3.78 1.54 9.58
C ALA A 29 -4.70 2.65 9.07
N PHE A 30 -5.75 2.95 9.84
CA PHE A 30 -6.56 4.15 9.66
C PHE A 30 -6.44 5.07 10.86
N LEU A 31 -6.70 6.36 10.61
CA LEU A 31 -6.58 7.42 11.60
C LEU A 31 -7.89 7.65 12.36
N ASN A 32 -7.77 8.10 13.60
CA ASN A 32 -8.90 8.71 14.31
C ASN A 32 -9.26 10.09 13.73
N GLU A 33 -10.40 10.66 14.15
CA GLU A 33 -10.85 11.97 13.67
C GLU A 33 -9.88 13.11 14.03
N LYS A 34 -9.20 13.00 15.17
CA LYS A 34 -8.22 13.98 15.62
C LYS A 34 -6.90 13.92 14.84
N LYS A 35 -6.67 12.87 14.04
CA LYS A 35 -5.45 12.67 13.26
C LYS A 35 -4.17 12.66 14.14
N ASP A 36 -4.28 12.09 15.34
CA ASP A 36 -3.19 11.95 16.30
C ASP A 36 -2.88 10.48 16.68
N SER A 37 -3.74 9.55 16.27
CA SER A 37 -3.65 8.13 16.63
C SER A 37 -4.05 7.24 15.46
N LEU A 38 -3.45 6.05 15.42
CA LEU A 38 -3.67 5.02 14.40
C LEU A 38 -4.18 3.74 15.04
N VAL A 39 -4.97 2.96 14.29
CA VAL A 39 -5.25 1.55 14.61
C VAL A 39 -4.96 0.69 13.39
N SER A 40 -4.18 -0.37 13.60
CA SER A 40 -3.77 -1.30 12.55
C SER A 40 -4.97 -2.07 12.00
N LEU A 41 -4.99 -2.24 10.69
CA LEU A 41 -5.82 -3.23 10.02
C LEU A 41 -5.06 -4.56 9.96
N ALA A 42 -5.79 -5.67 9.97
CA ALA A 42 -5.19 -6.97 9.76
C ALA A 42 -4.68 -7.05 8.32
N VAL A 43 -3.40 -7.38 8.18
CA VAL A 43 -2.80 -7.78 6.90
C VAL A 43 -2.87 -9.30 6.83
N GLU A 44 -3.32 -9.85 5.72
CA GLU A 44 -3.39 -11.30 5.53
C GLU A 44 -2.00 -11.92 5.70
N ASP A 45 -1.92 -13.04 6.43
CA ASP A 45 -0.70 -13.81 6.70
C ASP A 45 0.49 -13.09 7.39
N GLU A 46 0.38 -11.80 7.71
CA GLU A 46 1.48 -11.05 8.32
C GLU A 46 1.36 -10.97 9.85
N LYS A 47 2.40 -11.44 10.54
CA LYS A 47 2.55 -11.30 12.00
C LYS A 47 3.61 -10.25 12.31
N ILE A 48 3.29 -8.99 12.06
CA ILE A 48 4.14 -7.88 12.49
C ILE A 48 4.07 -7.78 14.02
N LYS A 49 5.23 -7.84 14.69
CA LYS A 49 5.31 -7.45 16.11
C LYS A 49 5.03 -5.94 16.22
N PRO A 50 4.04 -5.49 17.00
CA PRO A 50 3.69 -4.08 17.11
C PRO A 50 4.87 -3.14 17.35
N GLU A 51 5.85 -3.56 18.14
CA GLU A 51 7.01 -2.76 18.51
C GLU A 51 8.04 -2.60 17.37
N ALA A 52 7.95 -3.42 16.31
CA ALA A 52 8.78 -3.27 15.14
C ALA A 52 8.34 -2.08 14.26
N ALA A 53 7.07 -1.69 14.35
CA ALA A 53 6.52 -0.52 13.69
C ALA A 53 6.98 0.76 14.40
N THR A 54 7.72 1.59 13.68
CA THR A 54 8.36 2.80 14.22
C THR A 54 7.95 4.08 13.49
N HIS A 55 7.44 3.94 12.27
CA HIS A 55 7.03 5.06 11.43
C HIS A 55 5.68 4.79 10.78
N ALA A 56 4.94 5.87 10.56
CA ALA A 56 3.79 5.90 9.68
C ALA A 56 4.10 6.77 8.45
N ILE A 57 3.63 6.37 7.28
CA ILE A 57 3.66 7.18 6.06
C ILE A 57 2.24 7.58 5.72
N ILE A 58 1.99 8.89 5.72
CA ILE A 58 0.65 9.48 5.56
C ILE A 58 0.77 10.68 4.62
N GLU A 59 0.04 10.67 3.50
CA GLU A 59 0.11 11.71 2.47
C GLU A 59 1.58 12.05 2.08
N ASN A 60 2.39 11.01 1.80
CA ASN A 60 3.81 11.09 1.46
C ASN A 60 4.73 11.67 2.57
N LYS A 61 4.26 11.78 3.82
CA LYS A 61 5.07 12.24 4.96
C LYS A 61 5.36 11.10 5.92
N ILE A 62 6.62 11.01 6.33
CA ILE A 62 7.08 10.06 7.34
C ILE A 62 6.90 10.71 8.71
N THR A 63 6.13 10.06 9.59
CA THR A 63 5.89 10.51 10.96
C THR A 63 6.27 9.41 11.92
N PRO A 64 7.09 9.67 12.95
CA PRO A 64 7.38 8.67 13.98
C PRO A 64 6.12 8.33 14.77
N ILE A 65 5.98 7.05 15.11
CA ILE A 65 4.88 6.52 15.92
C ILE A 65 5.42 5.78 17.14
N ASN A 66 4.59 5.68 18.17
CA ASN A 66 4.83 4.80 19.30
C ASN A 66 3.70 3.78 19.40
N PHE A 67 4.05 2.51 19.57
CA PHE A 67 3.09 1.50 19.98
C PHE A 67 2.47 1.88 21.34
N SER A 68 1.15 1.85 21.41
CA SER A 68 0.39 2.20 22.61
C SER A 68 -0.14 0.93 23.28
N VAL A 69 -0.97 0.16 22.58
CA VAL A 69 -1.63 -1.03 23.13
C VAL A 69 -2.21 -1.90 22.01
N THR A 70 -2.28 -3.21 22.22
CA THR A 70 -3.14 -4.10 21.42
C THR A 70 -4.34 -4.50 22.26
N LYS A 71 -5.55 -4.32 21.73
CA LYS A 71 -6.79 -4.63 22.45
C LYS A 71 -7.81 -5.32 21.55
N PRO A 72 -8.70 -6.15 22.10
CA PRO A 72 -9.85 -6.66 21.36
C PRO A 72 -10.82 -5.51 21.04
N GLU A 73 -11.72 -5.79 20.10
CA GLU A 73 -12.86 -4.92 19.82
C GLU A 73 -13.76 -4.78 21.05
N SER A 74 -14.31 -3.58 21.27
CA SER A 74 -15.22 -3.32 22.39
C SER A 74 -16.66 -3.75 22.08
N GLU A 75 -17.45 -4.01 23.13
CA GLU A 75 -18.88 -4.32 22.99
C GLU A 75 -19.70 -3.17 22.38
N SER A 76 -19.16 -1.94 22.37
CA SER A 76 -19.78 -0.77 21.75
C SER A 76 -19.38 -0.58 20.29
N SER A 77 -18.56 -1.47 19.72
CA SER A 77 -18.19 -1.41 18.32
C SER A 77 -19.39 -1.71 17.43
N ASN A 78 -19.51 -0.96 16.35
CA ASN A 78 -20.43 -1.27 15.25
C ASN A 78 -19.75 -2.09 14.13
N GLY A 79 -18.55 -2.64 14.40
CA GLY A 79 -17.75 -3.43 13.46
C GLY A 79 -17.06 -2.60 12.35
N ARG A 80 -17.29 -1.28 12.29
CA ARG A 80 -16.74 -0.43 11.22
C ARG A 80 -15.32 0.00 11.53
N GLN A 81 -14.41 -0.18 10.58
CA GLN A 81 -13.06 0.36 10.60
C GLN A 81 -13.03 1.78 10.04
N THR A 82 -13.68 2.71 10.75
CA THR A 82 -13.74 4.13 10.41
C THR A 82 -13.25 4.99 11.58
N SER A 83 -12.87 6.23 11.27
CA SER A 83 -12.44 7.22 12.27
C SER A 83 -13.48 7.43 13.39
N HIS A 84 -14.77 7.30 13.09
CA HIS A 84 -15.88 7.53 14.01
C HIS A 84 -16.05 6.37 15.01
N ASN A 85 -15.70 5.15 14.62
CA ASN A 85 -15.73 3.96 15.49
C ASN A 85 -14.34 3.65 16.08
N PHE A 86 -13.35 4.52 15.88
CA PHE A 86 -11.93 4.26 16.16
C PHE A 86 -11.68 3.73 17.59
N SER A 87 -12.27 4.34 18.60
CA SER A 87 -12.05 3.95 20.00
C SER A 87 -12.58 2.55 20.33
N ASN A 88 -13.55 2.06 19.55
CA ASN A 88 -14.20 0.77 19.77
C ASN A 88 -13.55 -0.36 18.97
N ASN A 89 -12.76 -0.04 17.95
CA ASN A 89 -12.10 -1.03 17.13
C ASN A 89 -11.11 -1.89 17.93
N GLY A 90 -11.04 -3.17 17.57
CA GLY A 90 -9.94 -4.04 17.96
C GLY A 90 -8.71 -3.79 17.09
N GLY A 91 -7.54 -4.16 17.59
CA GLY A 91 -6.28 -4.05 16.85
C GLY A 91 -5.15 -3.45 17.65
N THR A 92 -4.09 -3.09 16.94
CA THR A 92 -2.89 -2.49 17.50
C THR A 92 -2.95 -0.98 17.32
N PHE A 93 -2.91 -0.26 18.43
CA PHE A 93 -3.01 1.19 18.47
C PHE A 93 -1.63 1.83 18.55
N PHE A 94 -1.46 2.93 17.83
CA PHE A 94 -0.26 3.74 17.83
C PHE A 94 -0.61 5.21 18.05
N SER A 95 0.29 5.94 18.71
CA SER A 95 0.23 7.41 18.81
C SER A 95 1.22 8.04 17.83
N LEU A 96 0.79 9.13 17.19
CA LEU A 96 1.67 9.98 16.39
C LEU A 96 2.39 10.96 17.32
N LYS A 97 3.68 11.22 17.06
CA LYS A 97 4.41 12.27 17.82
C LYS A 97 3.87 13.66 17.57
N GLU A 98 3.34 13.89 16.37
CA GLU A 98 2.74 15.15 15.95
C GLU A 98 1.42 14.87 15.25
N GLN A 99 0.42 15.71 15.54
CA GLN A 99 -0.85 15.66 14.84
C GLN A 99 -0.64 16.00 13.36
N ILE A 100 -1.27 15.23 12.46
CA ILE A 100 -1.24 15.52 11.03
C ILE A 100 -2.49 16.28 10.59
N LYS A 101 -2.42 16.93 9.43
CA LYS A 101 -3.50 17.78 8.92
C LYS A 101 -4.52 17.03 8.07
N GLU A 102 -4.07 16.05 7.30
CA GLU A 102 -4.84 15.41 6.23
C GLU A 102 -4.45 13.92 6.11
N GLY A 103 -5.33 13.12 5.51
CA GLY A 103 -5.14 11.70 5.29
C GLY A 103 -5.97 10.83 6.24
N ASP A 104 -6.51 9.73 5.72
CA ASP A 104 -7.35 8.78 6.48
C ASP A 104 -6.66 7.45 6.74
N PHE A 105 -5.62 7.16 5.95
CA PHE A 105 -4.88 5.90 5.99
C PHE A 105 -3.39 6.14 6.18
N ALA A 106 -2.74 5.16 6.79
CA ALA A 106 -1.32 5.13 7.01
C ALA A 106 -0.74 3.80 6.55
N LEU A 107 0.43 3.83 5.91
CA LEU A 107 1.32 2.68 5.94
C LEU A 107 2.08 2.71 7.26
N ILE A 108 2.13 1.58 7.95
CA ILE A 108 2.94 1.40 9.16
C ILE A 108 4.19 0.63 8.77
N VAL A 109 5.36 1.18 9.05
CA VAL A 109 6.65 0.63 8.59
C VAL A 109 7.71 0.70 9.68
N ASN A 110 8.84 0.04 9.44
CA ASN A 110 10.03 0.18 10.27
C ASN A 110 11.11 1.04 9.62
N GLN A 111 12.15 1.38 10.38
CA GLN A 111 13.28 2.17 9.88
C GLN A 111 13.92 1.54 8.63
N LYS A 112 14.05 0.21 8.58
CA LYS A 112 14.65 -0.46 7.42
C LYS A 112 13.86 -0.24 6.14
N PHE A 113 12.53 -0.22 6.19
CA PHE A 113 11.73 0.15 5.04
C PHE A 113 12.04 1.57 4.57
N ILE A 114 12.13 2.54 5.50
CA ILE A 114 12.48 3.93 5.18
C ILE A 114 13.87 4.01 4.53
N ASP A 115 14.86 3.30 5.07
CA ASP A 115 16.23 3.31 4.55
C ASP A 115 16.34 2.70 3.14
N GLN A 116 15.45 1.77 2.81
CA GLN A 116 15.44 1.06 1.52
C GLN A 116 14.57 1.70 0.44
N ASN A 117 13.76 2.69 0.80
CA ASN A 117 12.75 3.25 -0.10
C ASN A 117 12.73 4.77 -0.01
N GLN A 118 12.95 5.42 -1.16
CA GLN A 118 12.71 6.84 -1.32
C GLN A 118 11.24 7.07 -1.63
N ILE A 119 10.55 7.92 -0.85
CA ILE A 119 9.22 8.41 -1.21
C ILE A 119 9.35 9.31 -2.45
N LEU A 120 8.52 9.05 -3.46
CA LEU A 120 8.41 9.88 -4.66
C LEU A 120 7.21 10.82 -4.51
N PRO A 121 7.43 12.12 -4.26
CA PRO A 121 6.33 13.08 -4.20
C PRO A 121 5.63 13.17 -5.56
N PHE A 122 4.31 13.25 -5.51
CA PHE A 122 3.48 13.42 -6.69
C PHE A 122 2.38 14.45 -6.43
N LYS A 123 1.90 15.04 -7.52
CA LYS A 123 0.70 15.86 -7.52
C LYS A 123 -0.48 15.00 -7.93
N LYS A 124 -1.49 14.89 -7.06
CA LYS A 124 -2.79 14.31 -7.40
C LYS A 124 -3.44 15.21 -8.46
N ILE A 125 -3.83 14.61 -9.59
CA ILE A 125 -4.52 15.28 -10.68
C ILE A 125 -5.65 14.37 -11.17
N ASN A 126 -6.65 14.95 -11.84
CA ASN A 126 -7.66 14.19 -12.56
C ASN A 126 -7.89 14.90 -13.89
N LYS A 127 -7.31 14.33 -14.95
CA LYS A 127 -7.45 14.85 -16.32
C LYS A 127 -7.36 13.72 -17.32
N GLU A 128 -7.97 13.91 -18.47
CA GLU A 128 -7.86 12.99 -19.59
C GLU A 128 -6.38 12.68 -19.90
N THR A 129 -6.07 11.39 -20.05
CA THR A 129 -4.72 10.93 -20.37
C THR A 129 -4.29 11.42 -21.75
N ASN A 130 -3.05 11.86 -21.88
CA ASN A 130 -2.50 12.35 -23.15
C ASN A 130 -2.62 11.28 -24.27
N GLU A 131 -2.95 11.71 -25.49
CA GLU A 131 -3.13 10.82 -26.65
C GLU A 131 -1.94 9.90 -26.93
N GLN A 132 -0.70 10.38 -26.79
CA GLN A 132 0.49 9.55 -27.03
C GLN A 132 0.56 8.39 -26.01
N ILE A 133 0.18 8.66 -24.77
CA ILE A 133 0.13 7.66 -23.70
C ILE A 133 -1.01 6.67 -23.97
N LYS A 134 -2.20 7.17 -24.32
CA LYS A 134 -3.34 6.31 -24.70
C LYS A 134 -2.99 5.39 -25.87
N LEU A 135 -2.37 5.89 -26.93
CA LEU A 135 -1.92 5.08 -28.06
C LEU A 135 -0.94 3.99 -27.64
N LYS A 136 -0.02 4.31 -26.74
CA LYS A 136 0.95 3.35 -26.20
C LYS A 136 0.27 2.24 -25.40
N ILE A 137 -0.64 2.61 -24.51
CA ILE A 137 -1.40 1.66 -23.68
C ILE A 137 -2.31 0.80 -24.56
N ALA A 138 -3.06 1.39 -25.49
CA ALA A 138 -3.92 0.68 -26.44
C ALA A 138 -3.14 -0.33 -27.28
N LYS A 139 -1.94 0.06 -27.75
CA LYS A 139 -1.04 -0.83 -28.49
C LYS A 139 -0.52 -1.98 -27.63
N HIS A 140 -0.14 -1.71 -26.37
CA HIS A 140 0.36 -2.73 -25.45
C HIS A 140 -0.68 -3.84 -25.23
N TYR A 141 -1.95 -3.47 -25.03
CA TYR A 141 -3.04 -4.43 -24.79
C TYR A 141 -3.73 -4.91 -26.07
N ASN A 142 -3.40 -4.35 -27.23
CA ASN A 142 -4.12 -4.56 -28.49
C ASN A 142 -5.64 -4.45 -28.31
N ARG A 143 -6.08 -3.40 -27.61
CA ARG A 143 -7.47 -3.21 -27.18
C ARG A 143 -7.83 -1.73 -27.19
N LYS A 144 -9.06 -1.42 -27.61
CA LYS A 144 -9.57 -0.05 -27.67
C LYS A 144 -9.86 0.47 -26.26
N ILE A 145 -9.39 1.67 -25.99
CA ILE A 145 -9.62 2.38 -24.72
C ILE A 145 -11.01 3.01 -24.77
N SER A 146 -11.80 2.78 -23.73
CA SER A 146 -13.09 3.46 -23.53
C SER A 146 -12.91 4.77 -22.76
N GLN A 147 -12.08 4.78 -21.72
CA GLN A 147 -11.82 5.95 -20.88
C GLN A 147 -10.40 5.88 -20.31
N SER A 148 -9.75 7.03 -20.09
CA SER A 148 -8.44 7.05 -19.43
C SER A 148 -8.21 8.38 -18.69
N SER A 149 -7.77 8.31 -17.44
CA SER A 149 -7.41 9.49 -16.65
C SER A 149 -5.98 9.38 -16.11
N THR A 150 -5.24 10.48 -16.15
CA THR A 150 -3.98 10.61 -15.40
C THR A 150 -4.33 11.01 -13.96
N LEU A 151 -3.93 10.16 -13.00
CA LEU A 151 -4.21 10.32 -11.57
C LEU A 151 -3.10 11.06 -10.82
N ALA A 152 -1.86 10.95 -11.30
CA ALA A 152 -0.73 11.60 -10.67
C ALA A 152 0.38 11.95 -11.65
N GLU A 153 1.04 13.07 -11.37
CA GLU A 153 2.30 13.48 -12.00
C GLU A 153 3.40 13.57 -10.94
N LEU A 154 4.54 12.92 -11.21
CA LEU A 154 5.71 12.93 -10.35
C LEU A 154 6.72 13.96 -10.84
N ASN A 155 7.58 14.45 -9.93
CA ASN A 155 8.61 15.45 -10.25
C ASN A 155 9.62 14.98 -11.31
N ASN A 156 9.85 13.68 -11.41
CA ASN A 156 10.70 13.07 -12.44
C ASN A 156 9.99 12.89 -13.78
N LYS A 157 8.83 13.51 -13.98
CA LYS A 157 7.96 13.39 -15.18
C LYS A 157 7.32 12.02 -15.36
N ALA A 158 7.43 11.11 -14.38
CA ALA A 158 6.64 9.90 -14.40
C ALA A 158 5.16 10.24 -14.19
N GLN A 159 4.28 9.41 -14.74
CA GLN A 159 2.83 9.57 -14.62
C GLN A 159 2.18 8.28 -14.18
N ILE A 160 1.15 8.41 -13.33
CA ILE A 160 0.22 7.33 -13.04
C ILE A 160 -1.07 7.57 -13.82
N ASN A 161 -1.51 6.58 -14.60
CA ASN A 161 -2.76 6.64 -15.35
C ASN A 161 -3.62 5.42 -15.03
N ILE A 162 -4.94 5.61 -15.01
CA ILE A 162 -5.93 4.53 -14.98
C ILE A 162 -6.65 4.51 -16.32
N THR A 163 -6.75 3.34 -16.94
CA THR A 163 -7.32 3.16 -18.27
C THR A 163 -8.37 2.06 -18.22
N LEU A 164 -9.59 2.36 -18.66
CA LEU A 164 -10.66 1.41 -18.86
C LEU A 164 -10.75 1.05 -20.34
N PHE A 165 -10.72 -0.24 -20.65
CA PHE A 165 -10.85 -0.74 -22.02
C PHE A 165 -12.29 -1.14 -22.34
N GLU A 166 -12.65 -1.06 -23.63
CA GLU A 166 -13.95 -1.59 -24.10
C GLU A 166 -14.07 -3.08 -23.81
N VAL A 167 -15.22 -3.53 -23.30
CA VAL A 167 -15.51 -4.95 -23.03
C VAL A 167 -15.39 -5.77 -24.32
N LYS A 168 -14.76 -6.95 -24.23
CA LYS A 168 -14.57 -7.86 -25.37
C LYS A 168 -14.84 -9.29 -24.93
N ASN A 169 -15.87 -9.93 -25.49
CA ASN A 169 -16.27 -11.31 -25.16
C ASN A 169 -16.39 -11.54 -23.64
N ASP A 170 -17.15 -10.68 -22.96
CA ASP A 170 -17.34 -10.66 -21.51
C ASP A 170 -16.07 -10.44 -20.67
N SER A 171 -14.92 -10.16 -21.29
CA SER A 171 -13.75 -9.68 -20.56
C SER A 171 -13.88 -8.18 -20.35
N ALA A 172 -13.91 -7.75 -19.09
CA ALA A 172 -13.72 -6.37 -18.69
C ALA A 172 -12.27 -6.18 -18.21
N LEU A 173 -11.70 -4.99 -18.45
CA LEU A 173 -10.32 -4.70 -18.07
C LEU A 173 -10.15 -3.21 -17.75
N ALA A 174 -9.75 -2.92 -16.53
CA ALA A 174 -9.13 -1.66 -16.15
C ALA A 174 -7.64 -1.89 -15.85
N VAL A 175 -6.80 -0.89 -16.09
CA VAL A 175 -5.35 -0.99 -15.89
C VAL A 175 -4.83 0.30 -15.28
N LEU A 176 -4.18 0.19 -14.12
CA LEU A 176 -3.35 1.25 -13.58
C LEU A 176 -1.94 1.13 -14.16
N THR A 177 -1.38 2.22 -14.65
CA THR A 177 -0.07 2.25 -15.30
C THR A 177 0.84 3.28 -14.64
N TYR A 178 2.10 2.90 -14.42
CA TYR A 178 3.20 3.83 -14.19
C TYR A 178 4.00 3.96 -15.49
N LEU A 179 4.17 5.19 -15.98
CA LEU A 179 4.93 5.49 -17.18
C LEU A 179 6.09 6.43 -16.85
N HIS A 180 7.32 6.03 -17.17
CA HIS A 180 8.52 6.87 -17.01
C HIS A 180 9.54 6.52 -18.09
N ASN A 181 10.03 7.52 -18.85
CA ASN A 181 11.03 7.33 -19.92
C ASN A 181 10.73 6.15 -20.84
N ASP A 182 9.48 6.08 -21.30
CA ASP A 182 8.94 4.99 -22.10
C ASP A 182 8.84 3.60 -21.45
N GLN A 183 9.26 3.42 -20.21
CA GLN A 183 8.99 2.20 -19.46
C GLN A 183 7.56 2.23 -18.92
N LEU A 184 6.77 1.21 -19.28
CA LEU A 184 5.42 1.00 -18.78
C LEU A 184 5.46 -0.11 -17.73
N ILE A 185 4.93 0.17 -16.55
CA ILE A 185 4.66 -0.83 -15.51
C ILE A 185 3.16 -0.87 -15.29
N THR A 186 2.55 -2.05 -15.29
CA THR A 186 1.09 -2.19 -15.28
C THR A 186 0.58 -2.94 -14.06
N LEU A 187 -0.61 -2.57 -13.60
CA LEU A 187 -1.44 -3.31 -12.66
C LEU A 187 -2.80 -3.54 -13.33
N ASP A 188 -3.06 -4.79 -13.66
CA ASP A 188 -4.29 -5.16 -14.36
C ASP A 188 -5.38 -5.50 -13.35
N PHE A 189 -6.59 -5.00 -13.61
CA PHE A 189 -7.83 -5.39 -12.95
C PHE A 189 -8.71 -6.14 -13.96
N PRO A 190 -8.36 -7.40 -14.31
CA PRO A 190 -9.20 -8.20 -15.18
C PRO A 190 -10.45 -8.65 -14.43
N ALA A 191 -11.59 -8.64 -15.12
CA ALA A 191 -12.85 -9.13 -14.58
C ALA A 191 -13.69 -9.79 -15.67
N LYS A 192 -14.64 -10.61 -15.24
CA LYS A 192 -15.76 -11.00 -16.10
C LYS A 192 -16.79 -9.89 -16.01
N TYR A 193 -17.23 -9.38 -17.15
CA TYR A 193 -18.24 -8.35 -17.21
C TYR A 193 -19.55 -8.86 -16.60
N ASP A 194 -20.08 -8.07 -15.69
CA ASP A 194 -21.37 -8.21 -15.05
C ASP A 194 -21.95 -6.80 -14.86
N GLU A 195 -23.17 -6.58 -15.34
CA GLU A 195 -23.79 -5.25 -15.34
C GLU A 195 -24.10 -4.71 -13.94
N MET A 196 -24.06 -5.57 -12.91
CA MET A 196 -24.30 -5.19 -11.52
C MET A 196 -23.00 -5.10 -10.71
N SER A 197 -22.02 -5.99 -10.96
CA SER A 197 -20.84 -6.15 -10.12
C SER A 197 -19.64 -6.73 -10.88
N THR A 198 -18.97 -5.92 -11.70
CA THR A 198 -17.82 -6.39 -12.49
C THR A 198 -16.54 -6.49 -11.65
N TRP A 199 -16.15 -5.42 -10.95
CA TRP A 199 -14.93 -5.37 -10.11
C TRP A 199 -15.24 -5.32 -8.62
N ARG A 200 -16.36 -4.71 -8.24
CA ARG A 200 -16.85 -4.57 -6.86
C ARG A 200 -18.34 -4.86 -6.81
N VAL A 201 -18.81 -5.26 -5.63
CA VAL A 201 -20.25 -5.37 -5.35
C VAL A 201 -20.90 -4.01 -5.58
N ASP A 202 -21.99 -4.02 -6.33
CA ASP A 202 -22.80 -2.86 -6.71
C ASP A 202 -22.05 -1.74 -7.45
N ASP A 203 -21.02 -2.09 -8.25
CA ASP A 203 -20.33 -1.12 -9.11
C ASP A 203 -21.05 -0.81 -10.44
N GLY A 204 -22.17 -1.48 -10.71
CA GLY A 204 -22.97 -1.26 -11.92
C GLY A 204 -22.23 -1.57 -13.22
N GLY A 205 -21.20 -2.43 -13.15
CA GLY A 205 -20.34 -2.75 -14.29
C GLY A 205 -19.43 -1.59 -14.73
N VAL A 206 -19.24 -0.59 -13.88
CA VAL A 206 -18.44 0.61 -14.15
C VAL A 206 -17.23 0.65 -13.21
N PHE A 207 -16.03 0.76 -13.78
CA PHE A 207 -14.84 1.06 -13.01
C PHE A 207 -14.78 2.57 -12.76
N ASP A 208 -15.35 3.03 -11.64
CA ASP A 208 -15.21 4.43 -11.23
C ASP A 208 -13.76 4.72 -10.80
N PHE A 209 -13.11 5.66 -11.49
CA PHE A 209 -11.74 6.04 -11.21
C PHE A 209 -11.58 6.74 -9.86
N GLU A 210 -12.65 7.34 -9.31
CA GLU A 210 -12.60 7.99 -8.00
C GLU A 210 -12.50 6.98 -6.84
N ASN A 211 -12.94 5.74 -7.07
CA ASN A 211 -12.84 4.67 -6.09
C ASN A 211 -11.39 4.21 -5.88
N LEU A 212 -10.49 4.41 -6.84
CA LEU A 212 -9.08 4.04 -6.73
C LEU A 212 -8.20 5.27 -6.46
N GLN A 213 -7.65 5.37 -5.25
CA GLN A 213 -6.83 6.50 -4.84
C GLN A 213 -5.39 6.08 -4.55
N LEU A 214 -4.45 6.89 -5.01
CA LEU A 214 -3.03 6.75 -4.71
C LEU A 214 -2.72 7.34 -3.33
N LEU A 215 -2.11 6.55 -2.46
CA LEU A 215 -1.70 6.98 -1.13
C LEU A 215 -0.24 7.42 -1.11
N SER A 216 0.66 6.60 -1.65
CA SER A 216 2.10 6.88 -1.68
C SER A 216 2.80 6.09 -2.79
N ILE A 217 3.89 6.63 -3.30
CA ILE A 217 4.75 5.99 -4.32
C ILE A 217 6.17 5.97 -3.79
N PHE A 218 6.86 4.85 -4.00
CA PHE A 218 8.23 4.64 -3.53
C PHE A 218 9.13 4.16 -4.66
N GLN A 219 10.40 4.54 -4.57
CA GLN A 219 11.49 4.00 -5.36
C GLN A 219 12.45 3.26 -4.44
N SER A 220 12.70 1.98 -4.72
CA SER A 220 13.87 1.26 -4.23
C SER A 220 14.94 1.21 -5.34
N ASP A 221 16.13 0.67 -5.05
CA ASP A 221 17.18 0.49 -6.08
C ASP A 221 16.71 -0.32 -7.30
N LYS A 222 15.69 -1.17 -7.15
CA LYS A 222 15.28 -2.17 -8.16
C LYS A 222 13.84 -2.04 -8.63
N SER A 223 12.99 -1.33 -7.89
CA SER A 223 11.54 -1.36 -8.11
C SER A 223 10.86 -0.05 -7.75
N ILE A 224 9.79 0.26 -8.46
CA ILE A 224 8.72 1.15 -8.03
C ILE A 224 7.75 0.38 -7.15
N LYS A 225 7.27 1.02 -6.08
CA LYS A 225 6.18 0.51 -5.23
C LYS A 225 5.07 1.54 -5.12
N ILE A 226 3.83 1.08 -4.99
CA ILE A 226 2.65 1.95 -4.91
C ILE A 226 1.74 1.44 -3.79
N ALA A 227 1.32 2.36 -2.92
CA ALA A 227 0.23 2.14 -1.99
C ALA A 227 -1.05 2.78 -2.52
N THR A 228 -2.16 2.04 -2.48
CA THR A 228 -3.46 2.51 -2.93
C THR A 228 -4.56 2.18 -1.92
N VAL A 229 -5.63 2.95 -1.94
CA VAL A 229 -6.94 2.51 -1.42
C VAL A 229 -7.89 2.31 -2.60
N PHE A 230 -8.65 1.21 -2.60
CA PHE A 230 -9.71 0.95 -3.55
C PHE A 230 -11.03 0.78 -2.80
N TRP A 231 -11.90 1.78 -2.91
CA TRP A 231 -13.22 1.83 -2.30
C TRP A 231 -14.23 0.94 -3.04
N GLY A 232 -15.19 0.41 -2.28
CA GLY A 232 -16.39 -0.23 -2.77
C GLY A 232 -17.57 0.09 -1.84
N ALA A 233 -18.75 -0.44 -2.15
CA ALA A 233 -19.97 -0.13 -1.41
C ALA A 233 -19.89 -0.44 0.09
N GLU A 234 -19.25 -1.56 0.46
CA GLU A 234 -19.21 -2.05 1.85
C GLU A 234 -17.97 -1.60 2.63
N GLY A 235 -16.92 -1.16 1.95
CA GLY A 235 -15.59 -1.02 2.55
C GLY A 235 -14.53 -0.58 1.57
N TYR A 236 -13.27 -0.82 1.95
CA TYR A 236 -12.11 -0.45 1.17
C TYR A 236 -11.01 -1.51 1.28
N ASN A 237 -10.21 -1.65 0.22
CA ASN A 237 -8.96 -2.41 0.26
C ASN A 237 -7.77 -1.46 0.17
N LEU A 238 -6.89 -1.57 1.15
CA LEU A 238 -5.56 -0.99 1.10
C LEU A 238 -4.63 -2.03 0.49
N ASN A 239 -3.84 -1.61 -0.48
CA ASN A 239 -2.93 -2.49 -1.20
C ASN A 239 -1.57 -1.84 -1.32
N PHE A 240 -0.53 -2.67 -1.22
CA PHE A 240 0.85 -2.28 -1.45
C PHE A 240 1.40 -3.17 -2.56
N TYR A 241 1.82 -2.53 -3.65
CA TYR A 241 2.32 -3.20 -4.84
C TYR A 241 3.80 -2.95 -5.03
N GLU A 242 4.52 -3.93 -5.53
CA GLU A 242 5.90 -3.81 -5.99
C GLU A 242 6.02 -4.22 -7.45
N SER A 243 6.78 -3.43 -8.22
CA SER A 243 7.06 -3.75 -9.61
C SER A 243 8.09 -4.88 -9.75
N VAL A 244 7.72 -5.89 -10.53
CA VAL A 244 8.54 -7.05 -10.89
C VAL A 244 8.30 -7.30 -12.38
N ASP A 245 9.38 -7.30 -13.17
CA ASP A 245 9.33 -7.61 -14.61
C ASP A 245 8.28 -6.82 -15.41
N GLY A 246 8.10 -5.53 -15.08
CA GLY A 246 7.18 -4.63 -15.78
C GLY A 246 5.71 -4.75 -15.33
N VAL A 247 5.42 -5.50 -14.28
CA VAL A 247 4.07 -5.57 -13.68
C VAL A 247 4.13 -5.29 -12.18
N PHE A 248 3.08 -4.69 -11.64
CA PHE A 248 2.88 -4.55 -10.21
C PHE A 248 2.32 -5.85 -9.63
N LYS A 249 2.96 -6.36 -8.58
CA LYS A 249 2.52 -7.50 -7.79
C LYS A 249 2.07 -7.01 -6.41
N ASN A 250 0.93 -7.50 -5.94
CA ASN A 250 0.50 -7.24 -4.57
C ASN A 250 1.46 -7.96 -3.60
N ILE A 251 1.98 -7.22 -2.63
CA ILE A 251 2.88 -7.74 -1.60
C ILE A 251 2.33 -7.58 -0.19
N ALA A 252 1.29 -6.76 -0.01
CA ALA A 252 0.52 -6.66 1.23
C ALA A 252 -0.85 -6.06 0.93
N GLU A 253 -1.88 -6.57 1.59
CA GLU A 253 -3.24 -6.04 1.52
C GLU A 253 -3.95 -6.06 2.87
N ALA A 254 -4.86 -5.12 3.05
CA ALA A 254 -5.75 -5.07 4.19
C ALA A 254 -7.15 -4.62 3.74
N TYR A 255 -8.17 -5.13 4.41
CA TYR A 255 -9.55 -4.72 4.21
C TYR A 255 -10.07 -3.97 5.43
N GLY A 256 -10.88 -2.93 5.18
CA GLY A 256 -11.69 -2.27 6.19
C GLY A 256 -13.13 -2.15 5.74
N TYR A 257 -14.04 -2.59 6.58
CA TYR A 257 -15.48 -2.40 6.51
C TYR A 257 -15.85 -0.97 6.93
N SER A 258 -16.64 -0.27 6.10
CA SER A 258 -17.04 1.12 6.36
C SER A 258 -18.53 1.38 6.25
N ALA A 259 -19.34 0.38 5.89
CA ALA A 259 -20.75 0.54 5.57
C ALA A 259 -21.73 0.12 6.70
N PRO A 260 -23.03 0.46 6.53
CA PRO A 260 -23.52 1.61 5.75
C PRO A 260 -22.99 2.91 6.33
N LEU A 261 -23.08 4.06 5.67
CA LEU A 261 -22.75 5.35 6.33
C LEU A 261 -23.80 5.65 7.40
#